data_AF-A0A4Q3YIH3-F1
#
_entry.id   AF-A0A4Q3YIH3-F1
#
_cell.length_a   1.000
_cell.length_b   1.000
_cell.length_c   1.000
_cell.angle_alpha   90.00
_cell.angle_beta   90.00
_cell.angle_gamma   90.00
#
_symmetry.space_group_name_H-M   'P 1'
#
loop_
_entity.id
_entity.type
_entity.pdbx_description
1 polymer ?
#
loop_
_entity_poly.entity_id
_entity_poly.type
_entity_poly.pdbx_seq_one_letter_code
_entity_poly.pdbx_strand_id
1 'polypeptide(L)'
;MFAAVIDTGSFAAAAARLGTSTGQASKLVSRLEKELGVQLIMRTTRALSLSEVGRAYYERIKALIDDFDSLDASVRNASGAPSGRLRITAPITFG
;
A
#
# COMPACT_ATOMS: atom_id res chain seq x y z
N MET A 1 1.56 5.63 -3.61
CA MET A 1 0.85 6.90 -3.84
C MET A 1 -0.60 6.68 -4.28
N PHE A 2 -0.84 6.09 -5.45
CA PHE A 2 -2.20 5.82 -5.96
C PHE A 2 -3.06 5.03 -4.98
N ALA A 3 -2.59 3.86 -4.50
CA ALA A 3 -3.32 3.07 -3.50
C ALA A 3 -3.67 3.88 -2.23
N ALA A 4 -2.72 4.68 -1.71
CA ALA A 4 -2.97 5.55 -0.55
C ALA A 4 -4.01 6.65 -0.82
N VAL A 5 -4.06 7.20 -2.04
CA VAL A 5 -5.09 8.18 -2.46
C VAL A 5 -6.47 7.54 -2.48
N ILE A 6 -6.57 6.27 -2.89
CA ILE A 6 -7.82 5.52 -2.87
C ILE A 6 -8.24 5.16 -1.45
N ASP A 7 -7.32 4.63 -0.64
CA ASP A 7 -7.60 4.25 0.76
C ASP A 7 -8.10 5.42 1.60
N THR A 8 -7.55 6.62 1.35
CA THR A 8 -7.88 7.82 2.12
C THR A 8 -8.98 8.67 1.49
N GLY A 9 -9.37 8.37 0.24
CA GLY A 9 -10.34 9.14 -0.54
C GLY A 9 -9.92 10.58 -0.86
N SER A 10 -8.69 11.00 -0.53
CA SER A 10 -8.23 12.38 -0.69
C SER A 10 -6.73 12.48 -0.95
N PHE A 11 -6.35 13.32 -1.91
CA PHE A 11 -4.93 13.64 -2.16
C PHE A 11 -4.26 14.28 -0.95
N ALA A 12 -4.98 15.06 -0.15
CA ALA A 12 -4.43 15.70 1.04
C ALA A 12 -4.12 14.69 2.14
N ALA A 13 -5.07 13.78 2.41
CA ALA A 13 -4.89 12.73 3.41
C ALA A 13 -3.80 11.72 3.00
N ALA A 14 -3.75 11.33 1.73
CA ALA A 14 -2.68 10.47 1.21
C ALA A 14 -1.29 11.14 1.27
N ALA A 15 -1.23 12.43 0.95
CA ALA A 15 0.01 13.20 1.03
C ALA A 15 0.52 13.27 2.47
N ALA A 16 -0.36 13.55 3.43
CA ALA A 16 -0.03 13.54 4.85
C ALA A 16 0.44 12.16 5.33
N ARG A 17 -0.24 11.08 4.94
CA ARG A 17 0.13 9.70 5.29
C ARG A 17 1.51 9.29 4.76
N LEU A 18 1.89 9.79 3.59
CA LEU A 18 3.15 9.46 2.92
C LEU A 18 4.25 10.52 3.12
N GLY A 19 4.02 11.56 3.94
CA GLY A 19 5.00 12.62 4.19
C GLY A 19 5.35 13.46 2.95
N THR A 20 4.43 13.61 2.00
CA THR A 20 4.63 14.41 0.77
C THR A 20 3.69 15.60 0.70
N SER A 21 3.87 16.48 -0.28
CA SER A 21 2.94 17.58 -0.54
C SER A 21 1.79 17.13 -1.46
N THR A 22 0.64 17.79 -1.33
CA THR A 22 -0.55 17.50 -2.15
C THR A 22 -0.28 17.67 -3.65
N GLY A 23 0.52 18.66 -4.03
CA GLY A 23 0.96 18.88 -5.41
C GLY A 23 1.83 17.73 -5.94
N GLN A 24 2.73 17.19 -5.11
CA GLN A 24 3.55 16.02 -5.49
C GLN A 24 2.70 14.75 -5.58
N ALA A 25 1.77 14.53 -4.65
CA ALA A 25 0.83 13.41 -4.72
C ALA A 25 0.03 13.44 -6.03
N SER A 26 -0.48 14.62 -6.41
CA SER A 26 -1.16 14.82 -7.69
C SER A 26 -0.25 14.51 -8.88
N LYS A 27 0.98 15.04 -8.89
CA LYS A 27 1.94 14.85 -9.99
C LYS A 27 2.32 13.38 -10.18
N LEU A 28 2.52 12.65 -9.08
CA LEU A 28 2.86 11.22 -9.11
C LEU A 28 1.70 10.37 -9.65
N VAL A 29 0.46 10.68 -9.27
CA VAL A 29 -0.71 9.99 -9.83
C VAL A 29 -0.88 10.32 -11.31
N SER A 30 -0.79 11.59 -11.71
CA SER A 30 -0.89 11.96 -13.13
C SER A 30 0.22 11.37 -14.00
N ARG A 31 1.43 11.20 -13.44
CA ARG A 31 2.51 10.50 -14.12
C ARG A 31 2.16 9.04 -14.37
N LEU A 32 1.62 8.35 -13.36
CA LEU A 32 1.19 6.96 -13.47
C LEU A 32 0.08 6.80 -14.52
N GLU A 33 -0.92 7.67 -14.50
CA GLU A 33 -1.99 7.70 -15.51
C GLU A 33 -1.44 7.91 -16.92
N LYS A 34 -0.44 8.79 -17.07
CA LYS A 34 0.25 9.04 -18.35
C LYS A 34 1.04 7.83 -18.84
N GLU A 35 1.75 7.15 -17.94
CA GLU A 35 2.53 5.93 -18.27
C GLU A 35 1.61 4.76 -18.66
N LEU A 36 0.43 4.66 -18.05
CA LEU A 36 -0.56 3.64 -18.38
C LEU A 36 -1.48 4.03 -19.55
N GLY A 37 -1.48 5.30 -19.95
CA GLY A 37 -2.35 5.82 -21.00
C GLY A 37 -3.84 5.84 -20.64
N VAL A 38 -4.19 5.69 -19.36
CA VAL A 38 -5.57 5.62 -18.88
C VAL A 38 -5.78 6.53 -17.69
N GLN A 39 -7.00 7.06 -17.56
CA GLN A 39 -7.40 7.83 -16.40
C GLN A 39 -7.91 6.88 -15.30
N LEU A 40 -7.18 6.80 -14.20
CA LEU A 40 -7.51 5.92 -13.07
C LEU A 40 -8.45 6.63 -12.09
N ILE A 41 -8.32 7.96 -11.96
CA ILE A 41 -9.08 8.78 -11.03
C ILE A 41 -9.89 9.84 -11.76
N MET A 42 -11.20 9.84 -11.49
CA MET A 42 -12.11 10.89 -11.88
C MET A 42 -12.22 11.89 -10.72
N ARG A 43 -11.65 13.09 -10.92
CA ARG A 43 -11.77 14.18 -9.95
C ARG A 43 -13.07 14.93 -10.23
N THR A 44 -14.05 14.80 -9.36
CA THR A 44 -15.14 15.77 -9.30
C THR A 44 -14.86 16.76 -8.17
N THR A 45 -15.40 17.98 -8.27
CA THR A 45 -15.20 19.04 -7.25
C THR A 45 -15.76 18.69 -5.87
N ARG A 46 -16.54 17.60 -5.75
CA ARG A 46 -17.17 17.15 -4.51
C ARG A 46 -16.73 15.76 -4.06
N ALA A 47 -16.16 14.95 -4.95
CA ALA A 47 -15.76 13.58 -4.64
C ALA A 47 -14.62 13.07 -5.54
N LEU A 48 -13.72 12.31 -4.94
CA LEU A 48 -12.75 11.49 -5.63
C LEU A 48 -13.45 10.18 -6.04
N SER A 49 -13.49 9.87 -7.33
CA SER A 49 -14.07 8.61 -7.82
C SER A 49 -13.06 7.84 -8.66
N LEU A 50 -13.11 6.53 -8.60
CA LEU A 50 -12.30 5.63 -9.44
C LEU A 50 -13.00 5.40 -10.78
N SER A 51 -12.22 5.32 -11.85
CA SER A 51 -12.73 4.72 -13.09
C SER A 51 -12.85 3.20 -12.93
N GLU A 52 -13.60 2.56 -13.82
CA GLU A 52 -13.74 1.09 -13.83
C GLU A 52 -12.37 0.40 -13.98
N VAL A 53 -11.52 0.93 -14.86
CA VAL A 53 -10.12 0.49 -15.01
C VAL A 53 -9.32 0.77 -13.73
N GLY A 54 -9.52 1.93 -13.11
CA GLY A 54 -8.89 2.29 -11.83
C GLY A 54 -9.19 1.31 -10.72
N ARG A 55 -10.43 0.82 -10.63
CA ARG A 55 -10.86 -0.17 -9.63
C ARG A 55 -10.18 -1.52 -9.85
N ALA A 56 -10.23 -2.04 -11.07
CA ALA A 56 -9.57 -3.29 -11.43
C ALA A 56 -8.04 -3.22 -11.21
N TYR A 57 -7.45 -2.07 -11.51
CA TYR A 57 -6.03 -1.82 -11.29
C TYR A 57 -5.66 -1.76 -9.80
N TYR A 58 -6.48 -1.08 -8.99
CA TYR A 58 -6.28 -1.00 -7.54
C TYR A 58 -6.33 -2.37 -6.86
N GLU A 59 -7.32 -3.21 -7.20
CA GLU A 59 -7.43 -4.56 -6.62
C GLU A 59 -6.20 -5.42 -6.89
N ARG A 60 -5.67 -5.37 -8.11
CA ARG A 60 -4.44 -6.11 -8.50
C ARG A 60 -3.19 -5.56 -7.84
N ILE A 61 -3.04 -4.23 -7.78
CA ILE A 61 -1.89 -3.60 -7.13
C ILE A 61 -1.86 -3.88 -5.64
N LYS A 62 -3.01 -3.85 -4.98
CA LYS A 62 -3.09 -4.07 -3.54
C LYS A 62 -2.58 -5.46 -3.18
N ALA A 63 -3.03 -6.49 -3.90
CA ALA A 63 -2.52 -7.85 -3.72
C ALA A 63 -1.00 -7.93 -3.98
N LEU A 64 -0.50 -7.28 -5.02
CA LEU A 64 0.94 -7.28 -5.32
C LEU A 64 1.78 -6.59 -4.24
N ILE A 65 1.28 -5.50 -3.66
CA ILE A 65 1.95 -4.81 -2.55
C ILE A 65 1.97 -5.70 -1.31
N ASP A 66 0.84 -6.34 -0.98
CA ASP A 66 0.75 -7.26 0.17
C ASP A 66 1.69 -8.47 -0.03
N ASP A 67 1.76 -9.02 -1.24
CA ASP A 67 2.68 -10.11 -1.60
C ASP A 67 4.14 -9.65 -1.50
N PHE A 68 4.45 -8.44 -1.96
CA PHE A 68 5.79 -7.87 -1.85
C PHE A 68 6.20 -7.66 -0.39
N ASP A 69 5.31 -7.12 0.44
CA ASP A 69 5.54 -6.94 1.87
C ASP A 69 5.73 -8.29 2.58
N SER A 70 4.97 -9.33 2.19
CA SER A 70 5.15 -10.71 2.66
C SER A 70 6.51 -11.29 2.26
N LEU A 71 6.94 -11.07 1.02
CA LEU A 71 8.25 -11.48 0.54
C LEU A 71 9.38 -10.77 1.31
N ASP A 72 9.30 -9.46 1.49
CA ASP A 72 10.26 -8.67 2.28
C ASP A 72 10.31 -9.16 3.74
N ALA A 73 9.16 -9.45 4.34
CA ALA A 73 9.09 -10.03 5.67
C ALA A 73 9.74 -11.43 5.72
N SER A 74 9.50 -12.27 4.72
CA SER A 74 10.10 -13.62 4.63
C SER A 74 11.61 -13.55 4.49
N VAL A 75 12.13 -12.60 3.69
CA VAL A 75 13.57 -12.39 3.50
C VAL A 75 14.20 -11.82 4.76
N ARG A 76 13.55 -10.88 5.45
CA ARG A 76 14.02 -10.37 6.76
C ARG A 76 14.06 -11.46 7.81
N ASN A 77 13.05 -12.34 7.85
CA ASN A 77 12.99 -13.48 8.74
C ASN A 77 14.03 -14.56 8.39
N ALA A 78 14.36 -14.73 7.11
CA ALA A 78 15.40 -15.67 6.67
C ALA A 78 16.83 -15.12 6.85
N SER A 79 17.02 -13.79 6.72
CA SER A 79 18.32 -13.12 6.86
C SER A 79 18.66 -12.78 8.31
N GLY A 80 17.65 -12.64 9.17
CA GLY A 80 17.81 -12.53 10.60
C GLY A 80 17.81 -13.91 11.23
N ALA A 81 18.99 -14.48 11.51
CA ALA A 81 19.06 -15.57 12.48
C ALA A 81 18.30 -15.13 13.74
N PRO A 82 17.30 -15.88 14.23
CA PRO A 82 16.54 -15.49 15.41
C PRO A 82 17.53 -15.38 16.58
N SER A 83 17.89 -14.15 16.92
CA SER A 83 18.91 -13.83 17.92
C SER A 83 18.21 -13.16 19.08
N GLY A 84 18.29 -13.80 20.24
CA GLY A 84 17.60 -13.37 21.45
C GLY A 84 17.29 -14.56 22.37
N ARG A 85 17.07 -14.28 23.66
CA ARG A 85 16.68 -15.31 24.63
C ARG A 85 15.17 -15.51 24.54
N LEU A 86 14.74 -16.58 23.88
CA LEU A 86 13.34 -17.00 23.87
C LEU A 86 13.02 -17.70 25.19
N ARG A 87 12.24 -17.04 26.06
CA ARG A 87 11.73 -17.65 27.31
C ARG A 87 10.42 -18.37 26.99
N ILE A 88 10.51 -19.68 26.77
CA ILE A 88 9.34 -20.55 26.61
C ILE A 88 8.86 -20.96 28.00
N THR A 89 7.58 -20.76 28.28
CA THR A 89 6.92 -21.32 29.48
C THR A 89 5.97 -22.41 28.99
N ALA A 90 6.30 -23.67 29.29
CA ALA A 90 5.48 -24.82 28.96
C ALA A 90 4.87 -25.42 30.25
N PRO A 91 3.62 -25.91 30.22
CA PRO A 91 3.05 -26.64 31.35
C PRO A 91 3.82 -27.95 31.58
N ILE A 92 4.07 -28.29 32.85
CA ILE A 92 4.72 -29.55 33.26
C ILE A 92 3.85 -30.80 33.07
N THR A 93 2.65 -30.67 32.50
CA THR A 93 1.73 -31.77 32.28
C THR A 93 1.89 -32.32 30.86
N PHE A 94 2.90 -33.17 30.68
CA PHE A 94 2.75 -34.29 29.75
C PHE A 94 2.13 -35.43 30.56
N GLY A 95 1.00 -35.96 30.07
CA GLY A 95 0.28 -37.07 30.71
C GLY A 95 1.10 -38.34 30.79
#